data_AF-A0A947TNB9-F1
#
_entry.id   AF-A0A947TNB9-F1
#
_cell.length_a   1.000
_cell.length_b   1.000
_cell.length_c   1.000
_cell.angle_alpha   90.00
_cell.angle_beta   90.00
_cell.angle_gamma   90.00
#
_symmetry.space_group_name_H-M   'P 1'
#
loop_
_entity.id
_entity.type
_entity.pdbx_description
1 polymer ?
#
loop_
_entity_poly.entity_id
_entity_poly.type
_entity_poly.pdbx_seq_one_letter_code
_entity_poly.pdbx_strand_id
1 'polypeptide(L)'
;MNTATHSFGRSLFELLSSMRFAISLLSILAIASIVGTVLKQSEPYANYIIQLGPFWFEVFEKLGLYDVYHAAWFLVILTFLVVSTSVCITRNAPNFVREMKSFREHVSEQSLNAFKHRHEAVTAHAPEALAASAQAYLEGQGYKVKNLPREDGVLLAAKAGSWNRLGYFLAHSAIVIICIGGLMDGNLIFKAQEVLGYKKIETRDIPQSQVPAISRLSPSNPSFRGSVQIPEGSSADVAFLNVADGYLVQELPFTVALKQFRIEHYT
;
A
#
# COMPACT_ATOMS: atom_id res chain seq x y z
N MET A 1 30.23 -27.78 10.02
CA MET A 1 29.63 -26.43 10.05
C MET A 1 29.65 -25.90 8.61
N ASN A 2 28.54 -26.01 7.88
CA ASN A 2 28.46 -25.55 6.49
C ASN A 2 28.18 -24.04 6.49
N THR A 3 29.22 -23.23 6.39
CA THR A 3 29.10 -21.81 6.07
C THR A 3 28.76 -21.68 4.59
N ALA A 4 27.50 -21.88 4.24
CA ALA A 4 26.99 -21.42 2.96
C ALA A 4 27.09 -19.89 2.98
N THR A 5 27.99 -19.33 2.18
CA THR A 5 28.02 -17.89 1.91
C THR A 5 26.68 -17.50 1.28
N HIS A 6 25.78 -16.95 2.09
CA HIS A 6 24.53 -16.40 1.59
C HIS A 6 24.89 -15.27 0.61
N SER A 7 24.52 -15.44 -0.65
CA SER A 7 24.58 -14.35 -1.64
C SER A 7 23.80 -13.16 -1.09
N PHE A 8 24.33 -11.94 -1.23
CA PHE A 8 23.69 -10.70 -0.79
C PHE A 8 22.22 -10.62 -1.23
N GLY A 9 21.92 -11.06 -2.46
CA GLY A 9 20.56 -11.09 -2.99
C GLY A 9 19.63 -12.05 -2.24
N ARG A 10 20.14 -13.19 -1.75
CA ARG A 10 19.36 -14.13 -0.95
C ARG A 10 19.04 -13.57 0.43
N SER A 11 20.01 -12.95 1.08
CA SER A 11 19.80 -12.29 2.38
C SER A 11 18.82 -11.11 2.27
N LEU A 12 18.92 -10.31 1.20
CA LEU A 12 17.98 -9.22 0.93
C LEU A 12 16.57 -9.75 0.66
N PHE A 13 16.44 -10.82 -0.12
CA PHE A 13 15.14 -11.47 -0.36
C PHE A 13 14.54 -12.05 0.92
N GLU A 14 15.34 -12.70 1.77
CA GLU A 14 14.91 -13.22 3.06
C GLU A 14 14.42 -12.09 3.98
N LEU A 15 15.14 -10.96 4.03
CA LEU A 15 14.73 -9.76 4.76
C LEU A 15 13.41 -9.17 4.23
N LEU A 16 13.31 -8.95 2.92
CA LEU A 16 12.10 -8.42 2.28
C LEU A 16 10.90 -9.36 2.45
N SER A 17 11.14 -10.66 2.58
CA SER A 17 10.08 -11.66 2.81
C SER A 17 9.66 -11.82 4.28
N SER A 18 10.31 -11.10 5.20
CA SER A 18 10.04 -11.20 6.64
C SER A 18 8.81 -10.39 7.04
N MET A 19 7.82 -11.05 7.64
CA MET A 19 6.63 -10.39 8.19
C MET A 19 6.99 -9.36 9.27
N ARG A 20 8.01 -9.67 10.10
CA ARG A 20 8.47 -8.76 11.17
C ARG A 20 9.03 -7.47 10.58
N PHE A 21 9.75 -7.57 9.47
CA PHE A 21 10.30 -6.40 8.78
C PHE A 21 9.19 -5.49 8.25
N ALA A 22 8.19 -6.06 7.57
CA ALA A 22 7.03 -5.30 7.07
C ALA A 22 6.28 -4.59 8.21
N ILE A 23 6.03 -5.27 9.34
CA ILE A 23 5.35 -4.68 10.50
C ILE A 23 6.18 -3.52 11.07
N SER A 24 7.50 -3.68 11.22
CA SER A 24 8.37 -2.60 11.70
C SER A 24 8.33 -1.37 10.78
N LEU A 25 8.38 -1.56 9.45
CA LEU A 25 8.26 -0.45 8.50
C LEU A 25 6.90 0.25 8.60
N LEU A 26 5.83 -0.52 8.69
CA LEU A 26 4.48 0.01 8.85
C LEU A 26 4.34 0.84 10.14
N SER A 27 4.90 0.36 11.26
CA SER A 27 4.90 1.10 12.52
C SER A 27 5.66 2.43 12.42
N ILE A 28 6.81 2.44 11.74
CA ILE A 28 7.58 3.67 11.53
C ILE A 28 6.78 4.66 10.68
N LEU A 29 6.16 4.21 9.58
CA LEU A 29 5.30 5.05 8.74
C LEU A 29 4.08 5.58 9.50
N ALA A 30 3.50 4.78 10.40
CA ALA A 30 2.38 5.21 11.22
C ALA A 30 2.78 6.35 12.17
N ILE A 31 3.92 6.23 12.85
CA ILE A 31 4.44 7.28 13.73
C ILE A 31 4.76 8.54 12.92
N ALA A 32 5.43 8.40 11.78
CA ALA A 32 5.71 9.50 10.86
C ALA A 32 4.42 10.21 10.40
N SER A 33 3.38 9.45 10.07
CA SER A 33 2.09 9.99 9.63
C SER A 33 1.38 10.74 10.75
N ILE A 34 1.45 10.26 12.00
CA ILE A 34 0.89 10.99 13.16
C ILE A 34 1.56 12.36 13.28
N VAL A 35 2.89 12.42 13.19
CA VAL A 35 3.63 13.70 13.21
C VAL A 35 3.17 14.60 12.06
N GLY A 36 3.07 14.05 10.84
CA GLY A 36 2.60 14.78 9.66
C GLY A 36 1.16 15.29 9.75
N THR A 37 0.30 14.64 10.53
CA THR A 37 -1.08 15.11 10.76
C THR A 37 -1.18 16.24 11.78
N VAL A 38 -0.26 16.28 12.75
CA VAL A 38 -0.24 17.32 13.79
C VAL A 38 0.41 18.60 13.26
N LEU A 39 1.48 18.47 12.47
CA LEU A 39 2.19 19.58 11.86
C LEU A 39 1.60 19.90 10.49
N LYS A 40 1.03 21.10 10.31
CA LYS A 40 0.56 21.57 8.98
C LYS A 40 1.69 21.40 7.97
N GLN A 41 1.41 20.74 6.85
CA GLN A 41 2.41 20.39 5.84
C GLN A 41 2.52 21.48 4.78
N SER A 42 3.73 21.68 4.25
CA SER A 42 4.03 22.57 3.11
C SER A 42 3.65 24.04 3.31
N GLU A 43 3.71 24.54 4.55
CA GLU A 43 3.57 25.97 4.85
C GLU A 43 4.88 26.73 4.55
N PRO A 44 4.82 28.06 4.31
CA PRO A 44 6.01 28.88 4.23
C PRO A 44 6.87 28.78 5.50
N TYR A 45 8.19 28.72 5.36
CA TYR A 45 9.12 28.56 6.48
C TYR A 45 8.99 29.63 7.58
N ALA A 46 8.65 30.87 7.20
CA ALA A 46 8.37 31.94 8.14
C ALA A 46 7.26 31.56 9.15
N ASN A 47 6.21 30.86 8.70
CA ASN A 47 5.12 30.43 9.56
C ASN A 47 5.60 29.38 10.59
N TYR A 48 6.49 28.47 10.19
CA TYR A 48 7.08 27.49 11.11
C TYR A 48 8.01 28.13 12.13
N ILE A 49 8.85 29.08 11.70
CA ILE A 49 9.76 29.81 12.60
C ILE A 49 8.96 30.56 13.67
N ILE A 50 7.86 31.21 13.29
CA ILE A 50 6.98 31.93 14.22
C ILE A 50 6.34 30.98 15.25
N GLN A 51 5.93 29.78 14.84
CA GLN A 51 5.23 28.82 15.71
C GLN A 51 6.17 27.99 16.61
N LEU A 52 7.33 27.60 16.09
CA LEU A 52 8.25 26.65 16.74
C LEU A 52 9.49 27.32 17.34
N GLY A 53 9.81 28.53 16.89
CA GLY A 53 11.07 29.22 17.19
C GLY A 53 12.26 28.66 16.39
N PRO A 54 13.41 29.36 16.39
CA PRO A 54 14.56 29.02 15.53
C PRO A 54 15.15 27.63 15.79
N PHE A 55 15.23 27.21 17.06
CA PHE A 55 15.85 25.94 17.43
C PHE A 55 15.07 24.72 16.91
N TRP A 56 13.78 24.64 17.21
CA TRP A 56 12.93 23.54 16.73
C TRP A 56 12.74 23.61 15.22
N PHE A 57 12.82 24.82 14.65
CA PHE A 57 12.75 25.00 13.21
C PHE A 57 13.82 24.18 12.49
N GLU A 58 15.09 24.36 12.87
CA GLU A 58 16.24 23.67 12.27
C GLU A 58 16.18 22.15 12.47
N VAL A 59 15.71 21.69 13.64
CA VAL A 59 15.61 20.24 13.94
C VAL A 59 14.59 19.59 13.01
N PHE A 60 13.41 20.20 12.86
CA PHE A 60 12.33 19.65 12.04
C PHE A 60 12.64 19.75 10.55
N GLU A 61 13.36 20.80 10.13
CA GLU A 61 13.87 20.96 8.78
C GLU A 61 14.85 19.83 8.43
N LYS A 62 15.86 19.57 9.28
CA LYS A 62 16.85 18.50 9.07
C LYS A 62 16.21 17.11 8.99
N LEU A 63 15.12 16.89 9.74
CA LEU A 63 14.36 15.64 9.70
C LEU A 63 13.35 15.59 8.54
N GLY A 64 13.10 16.70 7.85
CA GLY A 64 12.13 16.79 6.76
C GLY A 64 10.68 16.66 7.21
N LEU A 65 10.33 17.13 8.42
CA LEU A 65 8.99 16.95 9.00
C LEU A 65 7.92 17.90 8.44
N TYR A 66 8.32 19.05 7.89
CA TYR A 66 7.41 20.02 7.25
C TYR A 66 6.78 19.49 5.96
N ASP A 67 7.41 18.48 5.36
CA ASP A 67 6.91 17.83 4.16
C ASP A 67 7.23 16.32 4.22
N VAL A 68 6.71 15.66 5.25
CA VAL A 68 7.06 14.27 5.60
C VAL A 68 6.69 13.29 4.49
N TYR A 69 5.59 13.54 3.79
CA TYR A 69 5.08 12.66 2.74
C TYR A 69 5.96 12.64 1.49
N HIS A 70 6.72 13.71 1.26
CA HIS A 70 7.72 13.79 0.19
C HIS A 70 9.14 13.56 0.71
N ALA A 71 9.37 13.43 2.02
CA ALA A 71 10.71 13.23 2.56
C ALA A 71 11.36 11.95 2.01
N ALA A 72 12.65 12.01 1.64
CA ALA A 72 13.32 10.90 0.99
C ALA A 72 13.32 9.63 1.86
N TRP A 73 13.52 9.77 3.17
CA TRP A 73 13.47 8.66 4.11
C TRP A 73 12.07 8.02 4.18
N PHE A 74 11.00 8.81 4.11
CA PHE A 74 9.62 8.32 4.15
C PHE A 74 9.31 7.52 2.87
N LEU A 75 9.66 8.07 1.71
CA LEU A 75 9.45 7.41 0.41
C LEU A 75 10.27 6.12 0.29
N VAL A 76 11.49 6.09 0.84
CA VAL A 76 12.32 4.88 0.89
C VAL A 76 11.65 3.80 1.74
N ILE A 77 11.20 4.12 2.96
CA ILE A 77 10.50 3.17 3.83
C ILE A 77 9.20 2.68 3.18
N LEU A 78 8.42 3.59 2.58
CA LEU A 78 7.19 3.26 1.85
C LEU A 78 7.47 2.31 0.67
N THR A 79 8.54 2.55 -0.10
CA THR A 79 8.98 1.68 -1.19
C THR A 79 9.35 0.29 -0.67
N PHE A 80 10.14 0.21 0.41
CA PHE A 80 10.49 -1.07 1.04
C PHE A 80 9.25 -1.82 1.55
N LEU A 81 8.27 -1.10 2.10
CA LEU A 81 7.00 -1.70 2.55
C LEU A 81 6.22 -2.28 1.37
N VAL A 82 6.09 -1.55 0.26
CA VAL A 82 5.42 -2.02 -0.97
C VAL A 82 6.11 -3.26 -1.53
N VAL A 83 7.44 -3.25 -1.61
CA VAL A 83 8.22 -4.41 -2.09
C VAL A 83 8.02 -5.61 -1.17
N SER A 84 8.16 -5.41 0.15
CA SER A 84 8.03 -6.49 1.13
C SER A 84 6.64 -7.12 1.14
N THR A 85 5.58 -6.31 1.13
CA THR A 85 4.19 -6.79 1.09
C THR A 85 3.89 -7.49 -0.23
N SER A 86 4.38 -6.99 -1.37
CA SER A 86 4.25 -7.65 -2.68
C SER A 86 4.95 -9.02 -2.72
N VAL A 87 6.16 -9.13 -2.14
CA VAL A 87 6.87 -10.40 -2.00
C VAL A 87 6.10 -11.37 -1.11
N CYS A 88 5.54 -10.89 0.00
CA CYS A 88 4.70 -11.71 0.89
C CYS A 88 3.46 -12.26 0.18
N ILE A 89 2.76 -11.43 -0.60
CA ILE A 89 1.62 -11.85 -1.42
C ILE A 89 2.05 -12.94 -2.41
N THR A 90 3.11 -12.68 -3.18
CA THR A 90 3.57 -13.57 -4.26
C THR A 90 4.03 -14.92 -3.73
N ARG A 91 4.75 -14.94 -2.59
CA ARG A 91 5.23 -16.16 -1.95
C ARG A 91 4.11 -17.01 -1.34
N ASN A 92 3.11 -16.37 -0.76
CA ASN A 92 2.03 -17.05 -0.06
C ASN A 92 0.87 -17.45 -1.00
N ALA A 93 0.67 -16.72 -2.10
CA ALA A 93 -0.32 -17.00 -3.14
C ALA A 93 -0.45 -18.48 -3.53
N PRO A 94 0.61 -19.18 -3.97
CA PRO A 94 0.48 -20.55 -4.45
C PRO A 94 0.01 -21.51 -3.35
N ASN A 95 0.49 -21.34 -2.11
CA ASN A 95 0.12 -22.22 -1.00
C ASN A 95 -1.34 -22.04 -0.61
N PHE A 96 -1.82 -20.79 -0.48
CA PHE A 96 -3.22 -20.52 -0.18
C PHE A 96 -4.13 -20.99 -1.31
N VAL A 97 -3.79 -20.75 -2.57
CA VAL A 97 -4.58 -21.22 -3.72
C VAL A 97 -4.62 -22.75 -3.75
N ARG A 98 -3.50 -23.43 -3.49
CA ARG A 98 -3.44 -24.89 -3.39
C ARG A 98 -4.35 -25.39 -2.28
N GLU A 99 -4.29 -24.80 -1.08
CA GLU A 99 -5.14 -25.16 0.04
C GLU A 99 -6.62 -24.89 -0.22
N MET A 100 -6.96 -23.81 -0.94
CA MET A 100 -8.33 -23.49 -1.33
C MET A 100 -8.90 -24.54 -2.29
N LYS A 101 -8.07 -25.04 -3.22
CA LYS A 101 -8.46 -26.06 -4.20
C LYS A 101 -8.36 -27.50 -3.69
N SER A 102 -7.47 -27.78 -2.73
CA SER A 102 -7.24 -29.14 -2.25
C SER A 102 -8.38 -29.64 -1.38
N PHE A 103 -8.81 -30.87 -1.64
CA PHE A 103 -9.56 -31.70 -0.70
C PHE A 103 -8.57 -32.58 0.08
N ARG A 104 -8.94 -32.96 1.30
CA ARG A 104 -8.15 -33.92 2.08
C ARG A 104 -8.48 -35.34 1.60
N GLU A 105 -7.86 -35.74 0.51
CA GLU A 105 -8.17 -37.01 -0.18
C GLU A 105 -7.38 -38.21 0.41
N HIS A 106 -6.23 -37.93 1.04
CA HIS A 106 -5.27 -38.93 1.52
C HIS A 106 -5.27 -39.07 3.05
N VAL A 107 -6.45 -39.06 3.68
CA VAL A 107 -6.56 -39.26 5.14
C VAL A 107 -6.67 -40.76 5.43
N SER A 108 -5.71 -41.36 6.14
CA SER A 108 -5.82 -42.75 6.59
C SER A 108 -6.87 -42.89 7.69
N GLU A 109 -7.40 -44.09 7.89
CA GLU A 109 -8.32 -44.37 9.00
C GLU A 109 -7.70 -44.05 10.36
N GLN A 110 -6.43 -44.40 10.55
CA GLN A 110 -5.66 -44.03 11.75
C GLN A 110 -5.61 -42.51 11.97
N SER A 111 -5.53 -41.72 10.89
CA SER A 111 -5.57 -40.26 10.97
C SER A 111 -6.97 -39.72 11.31
N LEU A 112 -8.03 -40.37 10.81
CA LEU A 112 -9.41 -40.06 11.20
C LEU A 112 -9.63 -40.30 12.70
N ASN A 113 -9.10 -41.43 13.18
CA ASN A 113 -9.14 -41.79 14.60
C ASN A 113 -8.34 -40.82 15.47
N ALA A 114 -7.31 -40.15 14.95
CA ALA A 114 -6.56 -39.15 15.70
C ALA A 114 -7.27 -37.79 15.83
N PHE A 115 -8.39 -37.54 15.13
CA PHE A 115 -9.08 -36.26 15.25
C PHE A 115 -9.81 -36.11 16.58
N LYS A 116 -9.69 -34.92 17.18
CA LYS A 116 -10.36 -34.53 18.42
C LYS A 116 -11.89 -34.58 18.31
N HIS A 117 -12.42 -34.21 17.15
CA HIS A 117 -13.85 -34.27 16.84
C HIS A 117 -14.08 -35.46 15.91
N ARG A 118 -14.46 -36.59 16.52
CA ARG A 118 -14.79 -37.83 15.83
C ARG A 118 -16.04 -38.43 16.44
N HIS A 119 -16.82 -39.12 15.63
CA HIS A 119 -17.98 -39.90 16.06
C HIS A 119 -18.03 -41.18 15.24
N GLU A 120 -18.32 -42.29 15.91
CA GLU A 120 -18.44 -43.61 15.31
C GLU A 120 -19.80 -44.18 15.70
N ALA A 121 -20.52 -44.71 14.72
CA ALA A 121 -21.86 -45.27 14.91
C ALA A 121 -22.03 -46.50 14.01
N VAL A 122 -22.66 -47.54 14.56
CA VAL A 122 -23.02 -48.73 13.79
C VAL A 122 -24.27 -48.41 12.96
N THR A 123 -24.28 -48.86 11.71
CA THR A 123 -25.36 -48.62 10.74
C THR A 123 -25.73 -49.89 10.01
N ALA A 124 -27.02 -50.06 9.70
CA ALA A 124 -27.53 -51.18 8.89
C ALA A 124 -27.61 -50.84 7.39
N HIS A 125 -27.29 -49.60 7.01
CA HIS A 125 -27.32 -49.16 5.62
C HIS A 125 -26.09 -49.65 4.84
N ALA A 126 -26.28 -49.98 3.57
CA ALA A 126 -25.18 -50.27 2.67
C ALA A 126 -24.24 -49.05 2.54
N PRO A 127 -22.91 -49.23 2.44
CA PRO A 127 -21.94 -48.15 2.41
C PRO A 127 -22.23 -47.09 1.34
N GLU A 128 -22.61 -47.51 0.14
CA GLU A 128 -22.88 -46.63 -1.00
C GLU A 128 -24.17 -45.82 -0.79
N ALA A 129 -25.20 -46.45 -0.24
CA ALA A 129 -26.48 -45.79 0.04
C ALA A 129 -26.34 -44.74 1.15
N LEU A 130 -25.54 -45.05 2.19
CA LEU A 130 -25.22 -44.12 3.25
C LEU A 130 -24.34 -42.97 2.75
N ALA A 131 -23.34 -43.27 1.89
CA ALA A 131 -22.50 -42.25 1.30
C ALA A 131 -23.30 -41.28 0.42
N ALA A 132 -24.25 -41.79 -0.38
CA ALA A 132 -25.12 -40.96 -1.20
C ALA A 132 -26.03 -40.04 -0.35
N SER A 133 -26.63 -40.55 0.72
CA SER A 133 -27.49 -39.74 1.58
C SER A 133 -26.70 -38.69 2.37
N ALA A 134 -25.52 -39.06 2.88
CA ALA A 134 -24.62 -38.14 3.56
C ALA A 134 -24.09 -37.05 2.61
N GLN A 135 -23.76 -37.41 1.37
CA GLN A 135 -23.37 -36.44 0.34
C GLN A 135 -24.49 -35.43 0.08
N ALA A 136 -25.72 -35.90 -0.15
CA ALA A 136 -26.87 -35.02 -0.39
C ALA A 136 -27.14 -34.08 0.81
N TYR A 137 -27.04 -34.59 2.04
CA TYR A 137 -27.18 -33.77 3.25
C TYR A 137 -26.10 -32.69 3.32
N LEU A 138 -24.83 -33.04 3.11
CA LEU A 138 -23.71 -32.11 3.19
C LEU A 138 -23.75 -31.06 2.08
N GLU A 139 -24.12 -31.45 0.85
CA GLU A 139 -24.35 -30.51 -0.25
C GLU A 139 -25.51 -29.55 0.05
N GLY A 140 -26.60 -30.06 0.65
CA GLY A 140 -27.72 -29.23 1.13
C GLY A 140 -27.33 -28.22 2.22
N GLN A 141 -26.29 -28.52 2.99
CA GLN A 141 -25.69 -27.59 3.97
C GLN A 141 -24.63 -26.66 3.35
N GLY A 142 -24.41 -26.70 2.03
CA GLY A 142 -23.48 -25.83 1.30
C GLY A 142 -22.02 -26.30 1.29
N TYR A 143 -21.75 -27.57 1.65
CA TYR A 143 -20.42 -28.15 1.52
C TYR A 143 -20.18 -28.62 0.09
N LYS A 144 -18.94 -28.47 -0.38
CA LYS A 144 -18.46 -29.23 -1.55
C LYS A 144 -18.02 -30.59 -1.05
N VAL A 145 -18.57 -31.66 -1.64
CA VAL A 145 -18.30 -33.04 -1.24
C VAL A 145 -17.57 -33.76 -2.37
N LYS A 146 -16.59 -34.60 -2.03
CA LYS A 146 -15.91 -35.51 -2.95
C LYS A 146 -16.03 -36.93 -2.41
N ASN A 147 -16.61 -37.81 -3.21
CA ASN A 147 -16.71 -39.24 -2.92
C ASN A 147 -15.45 -39.95 -3.43
N LEU A 148 -14.78 -40.68 -2.54
CA LEU A 148 -13.54 -41.40 -2.79
C LEU A 148 -13.75 -42.87 -2.39
N PRO A 149 -14.04 -43.76 -3.34
CA PRO A 149 -14.09 -45.19 -3.06
C PRO A 149 -12.69 -45.70 -2.67
N ARG A 150 -12.63 -46.59 -1.67
CA ARG A 150 -11.42 -47.27 -1.18
C ARG A 150 -11.70 -48.78 -1.06
N GLU A 151 -10.65 -49.58 -0.93
CA GLU A 151 -10.78 -51.04 -0.76
C GLU A 151 -11.53 -51.40 0.53
N ASP A 152 -11.32 -50.63 1.60
CA ASP A 152 -11.91 -50.88 2.92
C ASP A 152 -13.24 -50.10 3.18
N GLY A 153 -13.77 -49.41 2.16
CA GLY A 153 -15.03 -48.65 2.28
C GLY A 153 -15.06 -47.34 1.48
N VAL A 154 -15.98 -46.43 1.82
CA VAL A 154 -16.16 -45.15 1.11
C VAL A 154 -15.73 -43.97 1.98
N LEU A 155 -14.82 -43.13 1.48
CA LEU A 155 -14.46 -41.88 2.13
C LEU A 155 -15.20 -40.71 1.47
N LEU A 156 -15.97 -39.96 2.26
CA LEU A 156 -16.51 -38.66 1.85
C LEU A 156 -15.66 -37.53 2.43
N ALA A 157 -15.06 -36.72 1.54
CA ALA A 157 -14.36 -35.50 1.92
C ALA A 157 -15.24 -34.28 1.65
N ALA A 158 -15.70 -33.59 2.70
CA ALA A 158 -16.54 -32.40 2.60
C ALA A 158 -15.80 -31.15 3.07
N LYS A 159 -16.01 -30.02 2.37
CA LYS A 159 -15.37 -28.74 2.67
C LYS A 159 -16.31 -27.57 2.40
N ALA A 160 -16.40 -26.67 3.36
CA ALA A 160 -17.03 -25.35 3.23
C ALA A 160 -16.00 -24.23 3.45
N GLY A 161 -16.33 -23.00 3.05
CA GLY A 161 -15.54 -21.81 3.39
C GLY A 161 -14.18 -21.68 2.68
N SER A 162 -14.02 -22.26 1.49
CA SER A 162 -12.76 -22.14 0.72
C SER A 162 -12.38 -20.68 0.40
N TRP A 163 -13.35 -19.77 0.33
CA TRP A 163 -13.14 -18.35 -0.01
C TRP A 163 -12.61 -17.50 1.15
N ASN A 164 -12.64 -17.97 2.39
CA ASN A 164 -12.21 -17.18 3.56
C ASN A 164 -10.75 -16.72 3.47
N ARG A 165 -9.92 -17.45 2.71
CA ARG A 165 -8.50 -17.14 2.49
C ARG A 165 -8.28 -16.00 1.50
N LEU A 166 -9.30 -15.59 0.74
CA LEU A 166 -9.22 -14.45 -0.17
C LEU A 166 -9.03 -13.12 0.56
N GLY A 167 -9.53 -13.02 1.80
CA GLY A 167 -9.38 -11.82 2.63
C GLY A 167 -7.93 -11.41 2.86
N TYR A 168 -7.02 -12.38 3.00
CA TYR A 168 -5.58 -12.12 3.08
C TYR A 168 -5.09 -11.35 1.84
N PHE A 169 -5.42 -11.83 0.63
CA PHE A 169 -5.00 -11.20 -0.62
C PHE A 169 -5.61 -9.82 -0.79
N LEU A 170 -6.91 -9.68 -0.52
CA LEU A 170 -7.60 -8.41 -0.66
C LEU A 170 -7.02 -7.34 0.27
N ALA A 171 -6.80 -7.67 1.55
CA ALA A 171 -6.24 -6.74 2.52
C ALA A 171 -4.83 -6.29 2.15
N HIS A 172 -3.94 -7.23 1.81
CA HIS A 172 -2.56 -6.88 1.47
C HIS A 172 -2.48 -6.14 0.12
N SER A 173 -3.29 -6.54 -0.87
CA SER A 173 -3.35 -5.84 -2.16
C SER A 173 -3.87 -4.43 -2.01
N ALA A 174 -4.86 -4.19 -1.14
CA ALA A 174 -5.36 -2.85 -0.85
C ALA A 174 -4.26 -1.94 -0.28
N ILE A 175 -3.47 -2.45 0.68
CA ILE A 175 -2.32 -1.71 1.23
C ILE A 175 -1.31 -1.39 0.13
N VAL A 176 -0.95 -2.37 -0.70
CA VAL A 176 -0.02 -2.16 -1.83
C VAL A 176 -0.54 -1.08 -2.77
N ILE A 177 -1.81 -1.14 -3.17
CA ILE A 177 -2.42 -0.15 -4.09
C ILE A 177 -2.42 1.25 -3.48
N ILE A 178 -2.82 1.40 -2.21
CA ILE A 178 -2.83 2.69 -1.51
C ILE A 178 -1.41 3.26 -1.41
N CYS A 179 -0.42 2.43 -1.04
CA CYS A 179 0.96 2.85 -0.93
C CYS A 179 1.58 3.21 -2.28
N ILE A 180 1.22 2.52 -3.37
CA ILE A 180 1.61 2.92 -4.73
C ILE A 180 1.03 4.29 -5.08
N GLY A 181 -0.24 4.55 -4.75
CA GLY A 181 -0.83 5.87 -4.89
C GLY A 181 -0.06 6.94 -4.13
N GLY A 182 0.35 6.65 -2.89
CA GLY A 182 1.20 7.54 -2.09
C GLY A 182 2.58 7.78 -2.71
N LEU A 183 3.22 6.76 -3.29
CA LEU A 183 4.50 6.91 -4.01
C LEU A 183 4.37 7.76 -5.28
N MET A 184 3.23 7.67 -5.97
CA MET A 184 2.94 8.48 -7.15
C MET A 184 2.71 9.95 -6.79
N ASP A 185 1.94 10.22 -5.72
CA ASP A 185 1.71 11.58 -5.21
C ASP A 185 3.01 12.19 -4.64
N GLY A 186 3.83 11.36 -3.99
CA GLY A 186 5.08 11.72 -3.30
C GLY A 186 6.23 12.23 -4.17
N ASN A 187 5.99 12.58 -5.44
CA ASN A 187 6.97 13.24 -6.32
C ASN A 187 8.33 12.52 -6.43
N LEU A 188 8.36 11.19 -6.34
CA LEU A 188 9.59 10.39 -6.36
C LEU A 188 10.47 10.70 -7.60
N ILE A 189 9.83 10.87 -8.76
CA ILE A 189 10.50 11.24 -10.01
C ILE A 189 11.14 12.62 -9.90
N PHE A 190 10.40 13.61 -9.38
CA PHE A 190 10.93 14.95 -9.17
C PHE A 190 12.11 14.94 -8.20
N LYS A 191 12.03 14.19 -7.08
CA LYS A 191 13.15 14.07 -6.13
C LYS A 191 14.39 13.43 -6.75
N ALA A 192 14.20 12.40 -7.57
CA ALA A 192 15.30 11.83 -8.33
C ALA A 192 15.91 12.85 -9.29
N GLN A 193 15.09 13.64 -9.98
CA GLN A 193 15.54 14.72 -10.88
C GLN A 193 16.27 15.85 -10.13
N GLU A 194 15.81 16.22 -8.94
CA GLU A 194 16.43 17.20 -8.06
C GLU A 194 17.81 16.72 -7.61
N VAL A 195 17.91 15.48 -7.11
CA VAL A 195 19.17 14.86 -6.66
C VAL A 195 20.17 14.74 -7.82
N LEU A 196 19.69 14.45 -9.03
CA LEU A 196 20.51 14.38 -10.24
C LEU A 196 20.83 15.76 -10.85
N GLY A 197 20.29 16.84 -10.29
CA GLY A 197 20.54 18.22 -10.74
C GLY A 197 19.76 18.65 -11.99
N TYR A 198 18.78 17.86 -12.45
CA TYR A 198 17.94 18.20 -13.61
C TYR A 198 16.86 19.24 -13.28
N LYS A 199 16.48 19.38 -12.01
CA LYS A 199 15.52 20.35 -11.51
C LYS A 199 16.08 21.07 -10.31
N LYS A 200 15.76 22.36 -10.17
CA LYS A 200 16.22 23.20 -9.06
C LYS A 200 15.06 24.04 -8.52
N ILE A 201 14.89 24.02 -7.20
CA ILE A 201 13.93 24.88 -6.51
C ILE A 201 14.35 26.35 -6.70
N GLU A 202 13.40 27.19 -7.09
CA GLU A 202 13.62 28.63 -7.20
C GLU A 202 13.30 29.29 -5.87
N THR A 203 14.24 30.06 -5.32
CA THR A 203 14.09 30.75 -4.03
C THR A 203 13.97 32.26 -4.18
N ARG A 204 14.20 32.79 -5.39
CA ARG A 204 14.09 34.22 -5.68
C ARG A 204 12.65 34.61 -5.97
N ASP A 205 12.25 35.77 -5.45
CA ASP A 205 10.99 36.41 -5.79
C ASP A 205 11.11 37.10 -7.16
N ILE A 206 10.77 36.37 -8.22
CA ILE A 206 10.88 36.83 -9.61
C ILE A 206 9.54 36.63 -10.34
N PRO A 207 9.19 37.49 -11.31
CA PRO A 207 8.00 37.29 -12.12
C PRO A 207 8.01 35.92 -12.82
N GLN A 208 6.83 35.30 -12.97
CA GLN A 208 6.64 34.01 -13.66
C GLN A 208 7.38 33.93 -15.01
N SER A 209 7.38 35.02 -15.78
CA SER A 209 8.03 35.11 -17.10
C SER A 209 9.56 34.98 -17.03
N GLN A 210 10.16 35.22 -15.86
CA GLN A 210 11.61 35.18 -15.64
C GLN A 210 12.07 33.89 -14.94
N VAL A 211 11.15 33.03 -14.50
CA VAL A 211 11.49 31.75 -13.86
C VAL A 211 12.23 30.85 -14.86
N PRO A 212 13.43 30.35 -14.53
CA PRO A 212 14.23 29.57 -15.47
C PRO A 212 13.58 28.21 -15.77
N ALA A 213 13.83 27.66 -16.96
CA ALA A 213 13.25 26.38 -17.39
C ALA A 213 13.61 25.20 -16.47
N ILE A 214 14.73 25.27 -15.75
CA ILE A 214 15.14 24.26 -14.75
C ILE A 214 14.21 24.21 -13.53
N SER A 215 13.51 25.31 -13.24
CA SER A 215 12.53 25.42 -12.14
C SER A 215 11.10 25.30 -12.65
N ARG A 216 10.92 24.96 -13.94
CA ARG A 216 9.62 24.70 -14.55
C ARG A 216 9.36 23.20 -14.70
N LEU A 217 8.17 22.75 -14.35
CA LEU A 217 7.71 21.36 -14.49
C LEU A 217 6.83 21.22 -15.74
N SER A 218 6.98 20.09 -16.42
CA SER A 218 6.17 19.77 -17.61
C SER A 218 4.72 19.42 -17.22
N PRO A 219 3.73 19.68 -18.09
CA PRO A 219 2.36 19.21 -17.90
C PRO A 219 2.24 17.69 -17.73
N SER A 220 3.22 16.89 -18.18
CA SER A 220 3.25 15.44 -18.02
C SER A 220 3.79 14.97 -16.67
N ASN A 221 3.88 15.85 -15.67
CA ASN A 221 4.27 15.48 -14.31
C ASN A 221 3.11 14.74 -13.61
N PRO A 222 3.31 13.53 -13.07
CA PRO A 222 2.22 12.79 -12.42
C PRO A 222 1.73 13.40 -11.10
N SER A 223 2.43 14.41 -10.55
CA SER A 223 1.97 15.14 -9.36
C SER A 223 1.17 16.39 -9.74
N PHE A 224 0.10 16.63 -8.98
CA PHE A 224 -1.00 17.54 -9.34
C PHE A 224 -1.32 18.57 -8.23
N ARG A 225 -0.42 18.81 -7.28
CA ARG A 225 -0.63 19.82 -6.23
C ARG A 225 0.06 21.12 -6.62
N GLY A 226 -0.63 22.24 -6.51
CA GLY A 226 -0.09 23.58 -6.72
C GLY A 226 -1.13 24.65 -6.36
N SER A 227 -0.68 25.89 -6.21
CA SER A 227 -1.55 27.05 -5.97
C SER A 227 -1.39 28.08 -7.08
N VAL A 228 -2.42 28.85 -7.34
CA VAL A 228 -2.39 29.94 -8.32
C VAL A 228 -3.22 31.10 -7.80
N GLN A 229 -2.70 32.31 -7.93
CA GLN A 229 -3.41 33.53 -7.60
C GLN A 229 -3.93 34.15 -8.89
N ILE A 230 -5.25 34.24 -9.03
CA ILE A 230 -5.91 34.75 -10.24
C ILE A 230 -6.76 35.95 -9.84
N PRO A 231 -6.40 37.18 -10.28
CA PRO A 231 -7.27 38.34 -10.10
C PRO A 231 -8.60 38.18 -10.84
N GLU A 232 -9.65 38.84 -10.36
CA GLU A 232 -10.94 38.85 -11.03
C GLU A 232 -10.82 39.42 -12.46
N GLY A 233 -11.48 38.78 -13.42
CA GLY A 233 -11.36 39.08 -14.85
C GLY A 233 -10.09 38.56 -15.52
N SER A 234 -9.19 37.91 -14.78
CA SER A 234 -7.93 37.36 -15.30
C SER A 234 -7.95 35.84 -15.42
N SER A 235 -6.90 35.31 -16.04
CA SER A 235 -6.68 33.87 -16.18
C SER A 235 -5.22 33.49 -15.96
N ALA A 236 -4.98 32.26 -15.55
CA ALA A 236 -3.66 31.67 -15.40
C ALA A 236 -3.58 30.28 -16.03
N ASP A 237 -2.42 29.97 -16.60
CA ASP A 237 -2.05 28.71 -17.23
C ASP A 237 -0.87 28.03 -16.53
N VAL A 238 -0.49 28.53 -15.36
CA VAL A 238 0.55 27.95 -14.50
C VAL A 238 0.08 27.80 -13.06
N ALA A 239 0.67 26.85 -12.36
CA ALA A 239 0.54 26.68 -10.92
C ALA A 239 1.92 26.78 -10.24
N PHE A 240 1.95 27.34 -9.05
CA PHE A 240 3.13 27.42 -8.18
C PHE A 240 3.09 26.28 -7.17
N LEU A 241 4.18 25.53 -7.11
CA LEU A 241 4.39 24.44 -6.17
C LEU A 241 5.37 24.91 -5.10
N ASN A 242 4.89 25.11 -3.88
CA ASN A 242 5.75 25.46 -2.75
C ASN A 242 6.55 24.23 -2.34
N VAL A 243 7.88 24.34 -2.37
CA VAL A 243 8.80 23.25 -1.99
C VAL A 243 9.90 23.85 -1.13
N ALA A 244 10.02 23.37 0.11
CA ALA A 244 10.98 23.89 1.09
C ALA A 244 10.86 25.41 1.29
N ASP A 245 11.95 26.16 1.07
CA ASP A 245 12.04 27.61 1.17
C ASP A 245 11.73 28.35 -0.15
N GLY A 246 11.32 27.64 -1.18
CA GLY A 246 11.09 28.19 -2.51
C GLY A 246 9.90 27.58 -3.24
N TYR A 247 9.94 27.64 -4.56
CA TYR A 247 8.87 27.16 -5.42
C TYR A 247 9.36 26.59 -6.76
N LEU A 248 8.45 25.86 -7.40
CA LEU A 248 8.54 25.46 -8.81
C LEU A 248 7.29 25.94 -9.54
N VAL A 249 7.41 26.11 -10.85
CA VAL A 249 6.29 26.51 -11.70
C VAL A 249 5.88 25.34 -12.57
N GLN A 250 4.64 24.89 -12.48
CA GLN A 250 4.11 23.86 -13.36
C GLN A 250 3.18 24.48 -14.40
N GLU A 251 3.46 24.19 -15.66
CA GLU A 251 2.55 24.55 -16.75
C GLU A 251 1.31 23.65 -16.72
N LEU A 252 0.14 24.26 -16.89
CA LEU A 252 -1.13 23.56 -16.89
C LEU A 252 -1.54 23.25 -18.35
N PRO A 253 -2.11 22.06 -18.62
CA PRO A 253 -2.64 21.74 -19.94
C PRO A 253 -3.99 22.43 -20.22
N PHE A 254 -4.42 23.33 -19.33
CA PHE A 254 -5.66 24.09 -19.40
C PHE A 254 -5.47 25.46 -18.74
N THR A 255 -6.38 26.38 -19.01
CA THR A 255 -6.40 27.71 -18.41
C THR A 255 -7.48 27.80 -17.34
N VAL A 256 -7.14 28.33 -16.17
CA VAL A 256 -8.10 28.66 -15.10
C VAL A 256 -8.38 30.15 -15.16
N ALA A 257 -9.65 30.54 -15.16
CA ALA A 257 -10.06 31.96 -15.19
C ALA A 257 -10.99 32.28 -14.02
N LEU A 258 -10.74 33.39 -13.33
CA LEU A 258 -11.62 33.90 -12.28
C LEU A 258 -12.54 34.96 -12.88
N LYS A 259 -13.75 34.56 -13.26
CA LYS A 259 -14.72 35.49 -13.87
C LYS A 259 -15.32 36.48 -12.87
N GLN A 260 -15.69 35.99 -11.69
CA GLN A 260 -16.29 36.80 -10.63
C GLN A 260 -16.01 36.16 -9.27
N PHE A 261 -15.70 36.97 -8.25
CA PHE A 261 -15.58 36.52 -6.86
C PHE A 261 -16.71 37.12 -6.02
N ARG A 262 -17.54 36.29 -5.39
CA ARG A 262 -18.67 36.71 -4.56
C ARG A 262 -18.51 36.15 -3.15
N ILE A 263 -18.72 36.98 -2.14
CA ILE A 263 -18.78 36.57 -0.73
C ILE A 263 -20.26 36.60 -0.32
N GLU A 264 -20.81 35.43 0.02
CA GLU A 264 -22.14 35.33 0.62
C GLU A 264 -21.99 35.07 2.12
N HIS A 265 -22.59 35.92 2.94
CA HIS A 265 -22.68 35.70 4.38
C HIS A 265 -23.98 34.94 4.68
N TYR A 266 -23.86 33.71 5.17
CA TYR A 266 -24.98 32.97 5.74
C TYR A 266 -25.08 33.35 7.22
N THR A 267 -26.12 34.11 7.58
CA THR A 267 -26.54 34.37 8.97
C THR A 267 -27.33 33.21 9.55
#